data_AF-H6MYE4-F1
#
_entry.id   AF-H6MYE4-F1
#
_cell.length_a   1.000
_cell.length_b   1.000
_cell.length_c   1.000
_cell.angle_alpha   90.00
_cell.angle_beta   90.00
_cell.angle_gamma   90.00
#
_symmetry.space_group_name_H-M   'P 1'
#
loop_
_entity.id
_entity.type
_entity.pdbx_description
1 polymer ?
#
loop_
_entity_poly.entity_id
_entity_poly.type
_entity_poly.pdbx_seq_one_letter_code
_entity_poly.pdbx_strand_id
1 'polypeptide(L)' 'MIGVEMNRVIVRCDRGAYYSTIWWPLGSFKAARFGPMRVQRCPVHHAWEKTRRVDPSQLSDDVVAAARATTDWPIP' A
#
# COMPACT_ATOMS: atom_id res chain seq x y z
N MET A 1 25.24 3.79 -0.32
CA MET A 1 24.17 3.07 -1.06
C MET A 1 23.58 2.03 -0.13
N ILE A 2 22.56 2.38 0.66
CA ILE A 2 21.85 1.39 1.48
C ILE A 2 20.67 0.92 0.63
N GLY A 3 20.84 -0.21 -0.03
CA GLY A 3 19.75 -0.92 -0.70
C GLY A 3 18.81 -1.47 0.36
N VAL A 4 17.88 -0.63 0.83
CA VAL A 4 16.70 -1.12 1.52
C VAL A 4 15.89 -1.82 0.43
N GLU A 5 15.79 -3.15 0.48
CA GLU A 5 14.71 -3.86 -0.20
C GLU A 5 13.39 -3.35 0.39
N MET A 6 12.91 -2.23 -0.14
CA MET A 6 11.59 -1.68 0.15
C MET A 6 10.60 -2.65 -0.48
N ASN A 7 10.22 -3.68 0.28
CA ASN A 7 9.20 -4.64 -0.10
C ASN A 7 7.87 -3.88 -0.28
N ARG A 8 7.67 -3.37 -1.50
CA ARG A 8 6.47 -2.66 -1.92
C ARG A 8 5.41 -3.72 -2.13
N VAL A 9 4.39 -3.68 -1.30
CA VAL A 9 3.25 -4.57 -1.43
C VAL A 9 2.13 -3.82 -2.11
N ILE A 10 1.31 -4.55 -2.85
CA ILE A 10 0.08 -4.00 -3.42
C ILE A 10 -1.00 -4.05 -2.36
N VAL A 11 -1.68 -2.93 -2.19
CA VAL A 11 -2.83 -2.81 -1.28
C VAL A 11 -4.05 -2.33 -2.05
N ARG A 12 -5.21 -2.75 -1.57
CA ARG A 12 -6.52 -2.31 -2.05
C ARG A 12 -7.19 -1.47 -0.98
N CYS A 13 -7.69 -0.29 -1.34
CA CYS A 13 -8.53 0.51 -0.43
C CYS A 13 -9.99 0.07 -0.47
N ASP A 14 -10.77 0.46 0.54
CA ASP A 14 -12.18 0.11 0.68
C ASP A 14 -13.04 0.59 -0.50
N ARG A 15 -12.70 1.74 -1.10
CA ARG A 15 -13.32 2.24 -2.34
C ARG A 15 -12.91 1.50 -3.62
N GLY A 16 -12.00 0.53 -3.54
CA GLY A 16 -11.65 -0.34 -4.66
C GLY A 16 -10.46 0.09 -5.51
N ALA A 17 -9.70 1.12 -5.12
CA ALA A 17 -8.46 1.48 -5.79
C ALA A 17 -7.28 0.60 -5.33
N TYR A 18 -6.33 0.37 -6.25
CA TYR A 18 -5.11 -0.40 -6.02
C TYR A 18 -3.90 0.51 -6.09
N TYR A 19 -3.01 0.41 -5.11
CA TYR A 19 -1.77 1.17 -5.10
C TYR A 19 -0.67 0.40 -4.37
N SER A 20 0.57 0.77 -4.64
CA SER A 20 1.73 0.16 -4.00
C SER A 20 2.20 0.99 -2.81
N THR A 21 2.51 0.32 -1.71
CA THR A 21 2.98 0.97 -0.48
C THR A 21 4.14 0.23 0.15
N ILE A 22 5.03 0.96 0.81
CA ILE A 22 6.17 0.38 1.53
C ILE A 22 5.65 -0.29 2.80
N TRP A 23 5.71 -1.62 2.83
CA TRP A 23 5.23 -2.38 3.98
C TRP A 23 6.34 -2.59 5.00
N TRP A 24 6.59 -1.58 5.84
CA TRP A 24 7.59 -1.72 6.90
C TRP A 24 7.11 -2.75 7.96
N PRO A 25 7.87 -3.84 8.22
CA PRO A 25 7.48 -4.89 9.16
C PRO A 25 7.70 -4.51 10.64
N LEU A 26 8.68 -3.64 10.91
CA LEU A 26 9.17 -3.30 12.26
C LEU A 26 8.39 -2.18 12.97
N GLY A 27 7.16 -1.91 12.54
CA GLY A 27 6.34 -0.85 13.12
C GLY A 27 6.64 0.49 12.45
N SER A 28 5.57 1.17 12.05
CA SER A 28 5.63 2.57 11.65
C SER A 28 4.90 3.34 12.75
N PHE A 29 5.50 4.43 13.22
CA PHE A 29 4.95 5.36 14.23
C PHE A 29 3.56 5.96 13.86
N LYS A 30 3.02 5.59 12.69
CA LYS A 30 1.82 6.16 12.06
C LYS A 30 0.71 5.14 11.73
N ALA A 31 0.75 3.91 12.26
CA ALA A 31 -0.35 2.95 12.04
C ALA A 31 -0.64 2.10 13.28
N ALA A 32 -1.77 2.39 13.93
CA ALA A 32 -2.36 1.49 14.93
C ALA A 32 -2.69 0.15 14.24
N ARG A 33 -2.00 -0.92 14.62
CA ARG A 33 -2.21 -2.27 14.09
C ARG A 33 -3.61 -2.76 14.51
N PHE A 34 -4.53 -2.85 13.54
CA PHE A 34 -5.75 -3.66 13.67
C PHE A 34 -5.61 -4.92 12.79
N GLY A 35 -4.66 -5.80 13.15
CA GLY A 35 -4.46 -7.09 12.48
C GLY A 35 -3.98 -7.00 11.01
N PRO A 36 -4.63 -7.70 10.04
CA PRO A 36 -4.20 -7.73 8.63
C PRO A 36 -4.57 -6.47 7.83
N MET A 37 -5.31 -5.55 8.43
CA MET A 37 -5.78 -4.31 7.81
C MET A 37 -5.01 -3.11 8.38
N ARG A 38 -4.70 -2.13 7.52
CA ARG A 38 -4.13 -0.84 7.93
C ARG A 38 -5.09 0.27 7.53
N VAL A 39 -5.11 1.37 8.28
CA VAL A 39 -5.77 2.59 7.81
C VAL A 39 -4.66 3.48 7.24
N GLN A 40 -4.71 3.74 5.94
CA GLN A 40 -3.74 4.59 5.25
C GLN A 40 -4.48 5.62 4.40
N ARG A 41 -3.82 6.75 4.13
CA ARG A 41 -4.34 7.72 3.18
C ARG A 41 -4.19 7.16 1.76
N CYS A 42 -5.31 6.93 1.09
CA CYS A 42 -5.31 6.51 -0.30
C CYS A 42 -4.81 7.66 -1.19
N PRO A 43 -3.77 7.45 -2.02
CA PRO A 43 -3.29 8.49 -2.95
C PRO A 43 -4.27 8.75 -4.09
N VAL A 44 -5.18 7.81 -4.40
CA VAL A 44 -6.16 7.93 -5.49
C VAL A 44 -7.34 8.82 -5.09
N HIS A 45 -7.92 8.60 -3.91
CA HIS A 45 -9.06 9.39 -3.41
C HIS A 45 -8.64 10.52 -2.45
N HIS A 46 -7.35 10.60 -2.10
CA HIS A 46 -6.79 11.51 -1.11
C HIS A 46 -7.47 11.48 0.28
N ALA A 47 -8.10 10.35 0.63
CA ALA A 47 -8.85 10.17 1.87
C ALA A 47 -8.25 9.06 2.74
N TRP A 48 -8.52 9.09 4.05
CA TRP A 48 -8.14 8.02 4.96
C TRP A 48 -9.08 6.83 4.79
N GLU A 49 -8.52 5.70 4.40
CA GLU A 49 -9.29 4.50 4.09
C GLU A 49 -8.65 3.27 4.72
N LYS A 50 -9.47 2.25 4.97
CA LYS A 50 -8.97 0.94 5.32
C LYS A 50 -8.36 0.33 4.06
N THR A 51 -7.12 -0.12 4.19
CA THR A 51 -6.36 -0.78 3.14
C THR A 51 -6.02 -2.20 3.57
N ARG A 52 -6.18 -3.11 2.61
CA ARG A 52 -5.88 -4.53 2.79
C ARG A 52 -4.79 -4.92 1.81
N ARG A 53 -3.83 -5.72 2.26
CA ARG A 53 -2.86 -6.36 1.38
C ARG A 53 -3.58 -7.31 0.43
N VAL A 54 -3.22 -7.23 -0.83
CA VAL A 54 -3.66 -8.15 -1.88
C VAL A 54 -2.42 -8.79 -2.49
N ASP A 55 -2.55 -10.08 -2.78
CA ASP A 55 -1.46 -10.80 -3.44
C ASP A 55 -1.43 -10.42 -4.93
N PRO A 56 -0.29 -9.95 -5.47
CA PRO A 56 -0.18 -9.58 -6.87
C PRO A 56 -0.42 -10.76 -7.82
N SER A 57 -0.19 -12.00 -7.39
CA SER A 57 -0.46 -13.20 -8.21
C SER A 57 -1.95 -13.45 -8.47
N GLN A 58 -2.83 -12.83 -7.67
CA GLN A 58 -4.28 -12.90 -7.85
C GLN A 58 -4.83 -11.73 -8.69
N LEU A 59 -3.97 -10.82 -9.16
CA LEU A 59 -4.33 -9.66 -9.95
C LEU A 59 -3.84 -9.83 -11.39
N SER A 60 -4.56 -9.20 -12.33
CA SER A 60 -4.09 -9.06 -13.71
C SER A 60 -2.85 -8.17 -13.77
N ASP A 61 -1.93 -8.47 -14.70
CA ASP A 61 -0.70 -7.71 -14.92
C ASP A 61 -0.95 -6.21 -15.15
N ASP A 62 -2.06 -5.84 -15.80
CA ASP A 62 -2.45 -4.44 -16.03
C ASP A 62 -2.75 -3.70 -14.71
N VAL A 63 -3.44 -4.38 -13.79
CA VAL A 63 -3.76 -3.85 -12.45
C VAL A 63 -2.50 -3.74 -11.62
N VAL A 64 -1.60 -4.72 -11.71
CA VAL A 64 -0.31 -4.71 -11.03
C VAL A 64 0.55 -3.55 -11.53
N ALA A 65 0.61 -3.34 -12.85
CA ALA A 65 1.36 -2.24 -13.46
C ALA A 65 0.81 -0.87 -13.01
N ALA A 66 -0.51 -0.67 -13.07
CA ALA A 66 -1.15 0.57 -12.62
C ALA A 66 -0.95 0.83 -11.11
N ALA A 67 -1.05 -0.22 -10.29
CA ALA A 67 -0.83 -0.12 -8.84
C ALA A 67 0.63 0.17 -8.50
N ARG A 68 1.59 -0.33 -9.28
CA ARG A 68 3.02 0.00 -9.11
C ARG A 68 3.35 1.42 -9.55
N ALA A 69 2.65 1.94 -10.57
CA ALA A 69 2.77 3.33 -11.00
C ALA A 69 2.19 4.31 -9.96
N THR A 70 1.21 3.86 -9.17
CA THR A 70 0.56 4.67 -8.13
C THR A 70 1.14 4.30 -6.76
N THR A 71 1.99 5.16 -6.22
CA THR A 71 2.62 4.93 -4.91
C THR A 71 2.04 5.86 -3.86
N ASP A 72 1.92 5.41 -2.61
CA ASP A 72 1.61 6.35 -1.53
C ASP A 72 2.74 7.38 -1.38
N TRP A 73 2.37 8.62 -1.03
CA TRP A 73 3.33 9.69 -0.87
C TRP A 73 4.16 9.40 0.40
N PRO A 74 5.50 9.29 0.33
CA PRO A 74 6.31 9.30 1.54
C PRO A 74 6.07 10.63 2.25
N ILE A 75 5.34 10.57 3.36
CA ILE A 75 5.18 11.72 4.24
C ILE A 75 6.57 11.98 4.85
N PRO A 76 7.18 13.16 4.65
CA PRO A 76 8.48 13.49 5.23
C PRO A 76 8.45 13.42 6.77
#